data_AF-A0A285R256-F1
#
_entry.id   AF-A0A285R256-F1
#
_cell.length_a   1.000
_cell.length_b   1.000
_cell.length_c   1.000
_cell.angle_alpha   90.00
_cell.angle_beta   90.00
_cell.angle_gamma   90.00
#
_symmetry.space_group_name_H-M   'P 1'
#
loop_
_entity.id
_entity.type
_entity.pdbx_description
1 polymer ?
#
loop_
_entity_poly.entity_id
_entity_poly.type
_entity_poly.pdbx_seq_one_letter_code
_entity_poly.pdbx_strand_id
1 'polypeptide(L)'
;MAGWTIWKAVLATVLAVVALCAAMPVRAQLADVPLATCIAPVRPGDTPAAMLTTPARFTCDTRQHLLGAGDFWALSEPITARLPHYPRIRLASLWQRSLTLYAVYADGKVARLHADSRQLSSYIQLGAHPEFKLSPRPARLQRLLFRIDGSANARGVLLRLAVVDAQSSSRSNTQMAAIYAGFAGLALALLVYNLALFGAMRHRFQLAYCAMVVMLAGYALSSSGALAWLYPAIDNNDRLRINYITLGLTAAAAVQFARHYFEDSVFAGWLSPATGVASALLALSGLVFAILSPFGMVVADCVYQWSFVAGLSIVVPILHRAWRVQSRFLWLFSLAWAAPIFFALARTLAVMHLIPMSFWMDNSTVLSMALEALLSSLAIAYRVQMLSRERDEARARALSLKMLADADPLTGLLNRRAFLHAAIGRTGAQTLHIIDIDHFKAVNDTLGHDGGDEVLRRFARTLRQMAAGDTLVTRLGGEEFAVLASADHPIDAERMLTALRRAPMPFDLSVTASIGTCVGPLTTEAEWKLLYRSADRALFDAKAAGRDRVRRGQMRALAA
;
A
#
# COMPACT_ATOMS: atom_id res chain seq x y z
N MET A 1 18.60 20.14 4.46
CA MET A 1 17.69 21.19 3.90
C MET A 1 16.38 20.62 3.34
N ALA A 2 16.35 19.42 2.73
CA ALA A 2 15.12 18.80 2.20
C ALA A 2 14.01 18.51 3.24
N GLY A 3 14.35 18.30 4.52
CA GLY A 3 13.35 18.05 5.56
C GLY A 3 12.47 19.28 5.87
N TRP A 4 13.01 20.50 5.80
CA TRP A 4 12.24 21.71 6.11
C TRP A 4 11.23 22.04 4.99
N THR A 5 11.60 21.83 3.73
CA THR A 5 10.69 22.01 2.59
C THR A 5 9.50 21.05 2.64
N ILE A 6 9.69 19.81 3.13
CA ILE A 6 8.60 18.83 3.31
C ILE A 6 7.62 19.30 4.39
N TRP A 7 8.11 19.75 5.54
CA TRP A 7 7.23 20.25 6.62
C TRP A 7 6.45 21.51 6.21
N LYS A 8 7.04 22.38 5.39
CA LYS A 8 6.31 23.52 4.80
C LYS A 8 5.21 23.06 3.86
N ALA A 9 5.44 22.05 3.02
CA ALA A 9 4.43 21.52 2.10
C ALA A 9 3.29 20.81 2.85
N VAL A 10 3.61 20.04 3.90
CA VAL A 10 2.60 19.40 4.77
C VAL A 10 1.78 20.46 5.50
N LEU A 11 2.43 21.45 6.12
CA LEU A 11 1.74 22.55 6.79
C LEU A 11 0.88 23.35 5.81
N ALA A 12 1.38 23.64 4.62
CA ALA A 12 0.62 24.32 3.57
C ALA A 12 -0.58 23.49 3.10
N THR A 13 -0.45 22.17 3.01
CA THR A 13 -1.58 21.27 2.64
C THR A 13 -2.61 21.24 3.75
N VAL A 14 -2.20 21.11 5.02
CA VAL A 14 -3.09 21.17 6.18
C VAL A 14 -3.80 22.52 6.24
N LEU A 15 -3.08 23.62 6.07
CA LEU A 15 -3.65 24.97 6.04
C LEU A 15 -4.58 25.17 4.84
N ALA A 16 -4.26 24.60 3.68
CA ALA A 16 -5.12 24.66 2.50
C ALA A 16 -6.41 23.86 2.70
N VAL A 17 -6.34 22.67 3.31
CA VAL A 17 -7.53 21.87 3.68
C VAL A 17 -8.37 22.62 4.71
N VAL A 18 -7.74 23.18 5.76
CA VAL A 18 -8.41 24.00 6.78
C VAL A 18 -9.06 25.23 6.14
N ALA A 19 -8.36 25.92 5.23
CA ALA A 19 -8.87 27.08 4.51
C ALA A 19 -10.00 26.71 3.54
N LEU A 20 -9.93 25.59 2.83
CA LEU A 20 -11.02 25.07 2.00
C LEU A 20 -12.25 24.72 2.85
N CYS A 21 -12.06 24.05 3.98
CA CYS A 21 -13.14 23.76 4.92
C CYS A 21 -13.75 25.04 5.53
N ALA A 22 -12.94 26.08 5.75
CA ALA A 22 -13.40 27.36 6.29
C ALA A 22 -14.03 28.29 5.21
N ALA A 23 -13.60 28.19 3.96
CA ALA A 23 -14.03 29.02 2.84
C ALA A 23 -15.19 28.44 2.04
N MET A 24 -15.48 27.13 2.16
CA MET A 24 -16.72 26.57 1.62
C MET A 24 -17.89 27.20 2.38
N PRO A 25 -18.79 27.92 1.69
CA PRO A 25 -19.92 28.52 2.36
C PRO A 25 -20.71 27.41 3.05
N VAL A 26 -21.07 27.61 4.31
CA VAL A 26 -22.07 26.81 5.07
C VAL A 26 -23.46 26.82 4.40
N ARG A 27 -23.58 27.42 3.20
CA ARG A 27 -24.79 27.48 2.39
C ARG A 27 -24.91 26.24 1.50
N ALA A 28 -25.43 25.16 2.05
CA ALA A 28 -26.05 24.11 1.23
C ALA A 28 -27.16 23.36 1.98
N GLN A 29 -28.10 24.09 2.60
CA GLN A 29 -29.44 23.59 2.90
C GLN A 29 -30.39 24.78 3.06
N LEU A 30 -30.59 25.53 1.97
CA LEU A 30 -31.55 26.64 1.89
C LEU A 30 -33.03 26.22 2.07
N ALA A 31 -33.31 24.96 2.40
CA ALA A 31 -34.67 24.40 2.47
C ALA A 31 -35.01 23.66 3.78
N ASP A 32 -34.05 23.47 4.68
CA ASP A 32 -34.30 22.84 5.97
C ASP A 32 -34.71 23.94 6.97
N VAL A 33 -35.83 23.76 7.67
CA VAL A 33 -36.23 24.62 8.78
C VAL A 33 -35.73 23.94 10.06
N PRO A 34 -34.55 24.32 10.60
CA PRO A 34 -34.07 23.75 11.85
C PRO A 34 -35.03 24.11 12.99
N LEU A 35 -35.23 23.18 13.91
CA LEU A 35 -36.06 23.39 15.09
C LEU A 35 -35.22 23.18 16.35
N ALA A 36 -35.21 24.17 17.23
CA ALA A 36 -34.67 24.02 18.57
C ALA A 36 -35.50 23.00 19.38
N THR A 37 -34.82 22.24 20.23
CA THR A 37 -35.43 21.16 21.03
C THR A 37 -35.09 21.30 22.49
N CYS A 38 -36.10 21.24 23.34
CA CYS A 38 -35.96 21.21 24.80
C CYS A 38 -36.21 19.79 25.30
N ILE A 39 -35.45 19.34 26.31
CA ILE A 39 -35.49 17.96 26.80
C ILE A 39 -35.98 17.91 28.25
N ALA A 40 -36.73 16.88 28.60
CA ALA A 40 -37.15 16.58 29.97
C ALA A 40 -37.03 15.06 30.25
N PRO A 41 -36.43 14.64 31.37
CA PRO A 41 -36.48 13.25 31.80
C PRO A 41 -37.93 12.81 32.07
N VAL A 42 -38.22 11.57 31.72
CA VAL A 42 -39.52 10.95 31.94
C VAL A 42 -39.76 10.74 33.44
N ARG A 43 -40.99 11.01 33.88
CA ARG A 43 -41.48 10.70 35.22
C ARG A 43 -42.71 9.80 35.15
N PRO A 44 -42.96 8.97 36.20
CA PRO A 44 -44.19 8.21 36.31
C PRO A 44 -45.42 9.13 36.20
N GLY A 45 -46.41 8.72 35.39
CA GLY A 45 -47.63 9.50 35.17
C GLY A 45 -47.55 10.57 34.07
N ASP A 46 -46.38 10.78 33.45
CA ASP A 46 -46.28 11.67 32.29
C ASP A 46 -47.18 11.16 31.14
N THR A 47 -48.04 12.04 30.63
CA THR A 47 -48.84 11.79 29.42
C THR A 47 -48.48 12.81 28.34
N PRO A 48 -48.69 12.49 27.04
CA PRO A 48 -48.45 13.45 25.96
C PRO A 48 -49.22 14.77 26.15
N ALA A 49 -50.48 14.69 26.60
CA ALA A 49 -51.31 15.87 26.85
C ALA A 49 -50.73 16.76 27.95
N ALA A 50 -50.35 16.17 29.09
CA ALA A 50 -49.73 16.91 30.20
C ALA A 50 -48.41 17.58 29.77
N MET A 51 -47.55 16.85 29.05
CA MET A 51 -46.27 17.38 28.59
C MET A 51 -46.43 18.52 27.57
N LEU A 52 -47.48 18.54 26.75
CA LEU A 52 -47.77 19.66 25.85
C LEU A 52 -48.20 20.92 26.59
N THR A 53 -48.90 20.77 27.72
CA THR A 53 -49.42 21.90 28.51
C THR A 53 -48.45 22.41 29.58
N THR A 54 -47.33 21.72 29.83
CA THR A 54 -46.37 22.08 30.89
C THR A 54 -44.98 22.37 30.32
N PRO A 55 -44.79 23.44 29.52
CA PRO A 55 -43.50 23.74 28.90
C PRO A 55 -42.37 23.99 29.91
N ALA A 56 -42.70 24.43 31.14
CA ALA A 56 -41.73 24.60 32.23
C ALA A 56 -41.03 23.30 32.69
N ARG A 57 -41.54 22.12 32.32
CA ARG A 57 -40.87 20.82 32.57
C ARG A 57 -39.64 20.60 31.71
N PHE A 58 -39.50 21.33 30.61
CA PHE A 58 -38.43 21.15 29.64
C PHE A 58 -37.29 22.15 29.86
N THR A 59 -36.06 21.66 29.70
CA THR A 59 -34.87 22.49 29.72
C THR A 59 -34.35 22.64 28.30
N CYS A 60 -34.23 23.88 27.82
CA CYS A 60 -33.87 24.21 26.44
C CYS A 60 -32.38 24.54 26.24
N ASP A 61 -31.68 24.94 27.32
CA ASP A 61 -30.27 25.36 27.29
C ASP A 61 -29.30 24.23 27.69
N THR A 62 -29.80 23.01 27.83
CA THR A 62 -28.99 21.89 28.30
C THR A 62 -28.17 21.27 27.17
N ARG A 63 -26.87 21.13 27.41
CA ARG A 63 -26.02 20.16 26.72
C ARG A 63 -26.60 18.77 26.95
N GLN A 64 -27.38 18.27 25.99
CA GLN A 64 -28.20 17.05 26.16
C GLN A 64 -27.41 15.84 26.67
N HIS A 65 -26.13 15.69 26.26
CA HIS A 65 -25.24 14.59 26.68
C HIS A 65 -25.01 14.51 28.20
N LEU A 66 -25.20 15.61 28.95
CA LEU A 66 -25.04 15.63 30.41
C LEU A 66 -26.22 14.97 31.16
N LEU A 67 -27.34 14.69 30.48
CA LEU A 67 -28.53 14.13 31.11
C LEU A 67 -28.43 12.63 31.42
N GLY A 68 -27.34 11.97 31.01
CA GLY A 68 -27.16 10.53 31.16
C GLY A 68 -28.08 9.71 30.25
N ALA A 69 -27.97 8.38 30.34
CA ALA A 69 -28.86 7.46 29.62
C ALA A 69 -30.24 7.37 30.31
N GLY A 70 -31.29 7.14 29.53
CA GLY A 70 -32.65 6.99 30.08
C GLY A 70 -33.75 7.27 29.06
N ASP A 71 -34.96 7.46 29.60
CA ASP A 71 -36.14 7.81 28.84
C ASP A 71 -36.39 9.32 28.92
N PHE A 72 -36.72 9.93 27.79
CA PHE A 72 -36.84 11.38 27.67
C PHE A 72 -38.07 11.81 26.88
N TRP A 73 -38.60 12.97 27.23
CA TRP A 73 -39.44 13.78 26.38
C TRP A 73 -38.61 14.85 25.69
N ALA A 74 -38.93 15.15 24.43
CA ALA A 74 -38.39 16.30 23.72
C ALA A 74 -39.52 17.14 23.13
N LEU A 75 -39.45 18.45 23.29
CA LEU A 75 -40.43 19.40 22.77
C LEU A 75 -39.73 20.33 21.79
N SER A 76 -40.30 20.50 20.59
CA SER A 76 -39.79 21.48 19.64
C SER A 76 -40.20 22.90 20.05
N GLU A 77 -39.46 23.88 19.58
CA GLU A 77 -39.95 25.25 19.52
C GLU A 77 -41.26 25.34 18.70
N PRO A 78 -42.11 26.35 18.93
CA PRO A 78 -43.32 26.54 18.13
C PRO A 78 -42.96 26.80 16.66
N ILE A 79 -43.64 26.09 15.77
CA ILE A 79 -43.39 26.17 14.32
C ILE A 79 -44.15 27.37 13.76
N THR A 80 -43.43 28.47 13.62
CA THR A 80 -43.97 29.74 13.09
C THR A 80 -43.88 29.85 11.57
N ALA A 81 -42.88 29.17 10.98
CA ALA A 81 -42.57 29.20 9.56
C ALA A 81 -43.65 28.53 8.69
N ARG A 82 -43.78 29.01 7.45
CA ARG A 82 -44.60 28.36 6.42
C ARG A 82 -43.92 27.05 6.02
N LEU A 83 -44.62 25.94 6.24
CA LEU A 83 -44.09 24.62 5.91
C LEU A 83 -44.23 24.30 4.42
N PRO A 84 -43.35 23.45 3.87
CA PRO A 84 -43.49 22.91 2.52
C PRO A 84 -44.77 22.08 2.38
N HIS A 85 -45.17 21.81 1.13
CA HIS A 85 -46.41 21.09 0.83
C HIS A 85 -46.38 19.63 1.32
N TYR A 86 -45.21 19.00 1.30
CA TYR A 86 -44.98 17.65 1.80
C TYR A 86 -43.88 17.65 2.88
N PRO A 87 -44.19 18.11 4.10
CA PRO A 87 -43.19 18.22 5.15
C PRO A 87 -42.78 16.85 5.67
N ARG A 88 -41.48 16.68 5.86
CA ARG A 88 -40.88 15.55 6.55
C ARG A 88 -40.15 16.03 7.78
N ILE A 89 -40.15 15.23 8.83
CA ILE A 89 -39.40 15.49 10.05
C ILE A 89 -38.10 14.72 9.98
N ARG A 90 -36.98 15.44 9.87
CA ARG A 90 -35.63 14.89 9.85
C ARG A 90 -35.01 14.98 11.24
N LEU A 91 -34.27 13.94 11.62
CA LEU A 91 -33.48 13.91 12.85
C LEU A 91 -32.17 13.11 12.65
N ALA A 92 -31.23 13.25 13.57
CA ALA A 92 -30.02 12.44 13.57
C ALA A 92 -30.32 10.99 13.97
N SER A 93 -29.69 10.00 13.31
CA SER A 93 -29.75 8.62 13.77
C SER A 93 -28.93 8.45 15.05
N LEU A 94 -29.62 8.15 16.15
CA LEU A 94 -29.06 8.02 17.49
C LEU A 94 -29.42 6.65 18.08
N TRP A 95 -28.72 6.28 19.16
CA TRP A 95 -29.00 5.03 19.87
C TRP A 95 -30.23 5.18 20.77
N GLN A 96 -31.32 4.52 20.40
CA GLN A 96 -32.61 4.59 21.09
C GLN A 96 -33.35 3.27 20.88
N ARG A 97 -34.15 2.83 21.86
CA ARG A 97 -34.97 1.62 21.73
C ARG A 97 -36.25 1.90 20.94
N SER A 98 -36.89 3.03 21.19
CA SER A 98 -38.06 3.48 20.44
C SER A 98 -38.22 4.99 20.47
N LEU A 99 -38.87 5.50 19.42
CA LEU A 99 -39.23 6.90 19.24
C LEU A 99 -40.72 6.99 18.92
N THR A 100 -41.44 7.84 19.65
CA THR A 100 -42.81 8.21 19.31
C THR A 100 -42.90 9.70 19.06
N LEU A 101 -43.28 10.09 17.84
CA LEU A 101 -43.52 11.45 17.42
C LEU A 101 -45.01 11.79 17.58
N TYR A 102 -45.28 12.94 18.18
CA TYR A 102 -46.59 13.57 18.30
C TYR A 102 -46.56 14.91 17.56
N ALA A 103 -47.28 14.99 16.44
CA ALA A 103 -47.43 16.21 15.66
C ALA A 103 -48.73 16.93 16.04
N VAL A 104 -48.61 18.13 16.61
CA VAL A 104 -49.72 18.93 17.14
C VAL A 104 -50.15 19.96 16.10
N TYR A 105 -51.44 19.94 15.73
CA TYR A 105 -52.02 20.82 14.73
C TYR A 105 -52.91 21.88 15.37
N ALA A 106 -53.12 23.00 14.65
CA ALA A 106 -53.90 24.14 15.12
C ALA A 106 -55.39 23.85 15.36
N ASP A 107 -55.91 22.75 14.82
CA ASP A 107 -57.27 22.26 15.07
C ASP A 107 -57.38 21.42 16.36
N GLY A 108 -56.31 21.37 17.17
CA GLY A 108 -56.23 20.60 18.41
C GLY A 108 -56.00 19.10 18.21
N LYS A 109 -55.94 18.61 16.96
CA LYS A 109 -55.66 17.19 16.71
C LYS A 109 -54.16 16.90 16.86
N VAL A 110 -53.85 15.72 17.40
CA VAL A 110 -52.48 15.22 17.53
C VAL A 110 -52.31 13.97 16.69
N ALA A 111 -51.42 14.00 15.70
CA ALA A 111 -51.04 12.80 14.95
C ALA A 111 -49.89 12.09 15.68
N ARG A 112 -50.00 10.77 15.82
CA ARG A 112 -48.99 9.93 16.50
C ARG A 112 -48.32 9.02 15.49
N LEU A 113 -46.99 8.96 15.53
CA LEU A 113 -46.19 7.98 14.81
C LEU A 113 -45.23 7.32 15.80
N HIS A 114 -45.20 5.99 15.83
CA HIS A 114 -44.29 5.22 16.65
C HIS A 114 -43.34 4.41 15.77
N ALA A 115 -42.07 4.34 16.15
CA ALA A 115 -41.07 3.50 15.53
C ALA A 115 -40.13 2.94 16.61
N ASP A 116 -40.03 1.62 16.70
CA ASP A 116 -38.94 0.97 17.44
C ASP A 116 -37.61 1.05 16.66
N SER A 117 -36.51 0.61 17.27
CA SER A 117 -35.17 0.62 16.67
C SER A 117 -35.07 -0.12 15.34
N ARG A 118 -35.89 -1.14 15.09
CA ARG A 118 -35.92 -1.88 13.82
C ARG A 118 -36.74 -1.13 12.77
N GLN A 119 -37.91 -0.63 13.15
CA GLN A 119 -38.76 0.18 12.28
C GLN A 119 -38.07 1.49 11.87
N LEU A 120 -37.28 2.08 12.76
CA LEU A 120 -36.48 3.28 12.49
C LEU A 120 -35.60 3.14 11.24
N SER A 121 -35.04 1.96 10.99
CA SER A 121 -34.18 1.71 9.82
C SER A 121 -34.90 1.95 8.49
N SER A 122 -36.20 1.65 8.40
CA SER A 122 -37.01 1.90 7.19
C SER A 122 -37.21 3.39 6.88
N TYR A 123 -37.00 4.26 7.87
CA TYR A 123 -37.09 5.72 7.71
C TYR A 123 -35.74 6.37 7.41
N ILE A 124 -34.63 5.64 7.52
CA ILE A 124 -33.27 6.19 7.32
C ILE A 124 -33.07 6.58 5.85
N GLN A 125 -32.65 7.82 5.65
CA GLN A 125 -32.17 8.33 4.37
C GLN A 125 -30.64 8.28 4.28
N LEU A 126 -30.11 8.52 3.09
CA LEU A 126 -28.66 8.61 2.88
C LEU A 126 -28.10 9.82 3.65
N GLY A 127 -26.96 9.61 4.32
CA GLY A 127 -26.46 10.48 5.39
C GLY A 127 -26.84 10.00 6.80
N ALA A 128 -27.50 8.84 6.93
CA ALA A 128 -27.94 8.25 8.20
C ALA A 128 -28.84 9.18 9.05
N HIS A 129 -29.86 9.73 8.40
CA HIS A 129 -30.87 10.59 9.05
C HIS A 129 -32.27 10.00 8.83
N PRO A 130 -32.98 9.56 9.88
CA PRO A 130 -34.38 9.18 9.78
C PRO A 130 -35.25 10.35 9.34
N GLU A 131 -36.17 10.08 8.42
CA GLU A 131 -37.19 11.04 7.96
C GLU A 131 -38.60 10.47 8.11
N PHE A 132 -39.44 11.15 8.89
CA PHE A 132 -40.83 10.79 9.08
C PHE A 132 -41.73 11.62 8.17
N LYS A 133 -42.57 10.94 7.40
CA LYS A 133 -43.59 11.60 6.57
C LYS A 133 -44.76 12.03 7.47
N LEU A 134 -45.12 13.31 7.42
CA LEU A 134 -46.36 13.79 8.03
C LEU A 134 -47.49 13.67 7.00
N SER A 135 -48.64 13.15 7.42
CA SER A 135 -49.82 13.14 6.56
C SER A 135 -50.27 14.57 6.27
N PRO A 136 -50.56 14.93 5.00
CA PRO A 136 -51.04 16.26 4.65
C PRO A 136 -52.31 16.58 5.42
N ARG A 137 -52.36 17.76 6.05
CA ARG A 137 -53.55 18.26 6.76
C ARG A 137 -53.77 19.73 6.43
N PRO A 138 -55.03 20.18 6.36
CA PRO A 138 -55.36 21.59 6.15
C PRO A 138 -55.02 22.44 7.38
N ALA A 139 -55.12 21.86 8.58
CA ALA A 139 -54.71 22.52 9.81
C ALA A 139 -53.18 22.69 9.85
N ARG A 140 -52.73 23.87 10.27
CA ARG A 140 -51.30 24.18 10.38
C ARG A 140 -50.65 23.40 11.52
N LEU A 141 -49.48 22.80 11.26
CA LEU A 141 -48.65 22.19 12.30
C LEU A 141 -48.10 23.28 13.24
N GLN A 142 -48.33 23.13 14.54
CA GLN A 142 -47.93 24.09 15.57
C GLN A 142 -46.66 23.68 16.30
N ARG A 143 -46.52 22.39 16.63
CA ARG A 143 -45.42 21.89 17.46
C ARG A 143 -45.23 20.39 17.32
N LEU A 144 -44.03 19.91 17.66
CA LEU A 144 -43.69 18.50 17.75
C LEU A 144 -43.33 18.14 19.19
N LEU A 145 -43.85 17.01 19.67
CA LEU A 145 -43.43 16.38 20.91
C LEU A 145 -42.91 14.97 20.59
N PHE A 146 -41.85 14.56 21.27
CA PHE A 146 -41.26 13.24 21.12
C PHE A 146 -41.21 12.53 22.45
N ARG A 147 -41.54 11.25 22.45
CA ARG A 147 -41.22 10.30 23.50
C ARG A 147 -40.09 9.40 23.02
N ILE A 148 -38.98 9.38 23.75
CA ILE A 148 -37.76 8.64 23.40
C ILE A 148 -37.49 7.66 24.53
N ASP A 149 -37.52 6.37 24.23
CA ASP A 149 -37.27 5.32 25.22
C ASP A 149 -35.91 4.66 24.98
N GLY A 150 -35.20 4.34 26.06
CA GLY A 150 -33.90 3.68 26.03
C GLY A 150 -32.84 4.48 25.27
N SER A 151 -32.83 5.81 25.43
CA SER A 151 -31.77 6.65 24.86
C SER A 151 -30.48 6.40 25.63
N ALA A 152 -29.43 6.01 24.93
CA ALA A 152 -28.13 5.90 25.57
C ALA A 152 -27.44 7.26 25.77
N ASN A 153 -27.89 8.28 25.05
CA ASN A 153 -27.45 9.67 25.18
C ASN A 153 -25.92 9.90 25.10
N ALA A 154 -25.19 9.07 24.35
CA ALA A 154 -23.74 9.23 24.20
C ALA A 154 -23.36 10.53 23.45
N ARG A 155 -24.23 11.02 22.57
CA ARG A 155 -24.01 12.27 21.78
C ARG A 155 -25.06 13.34 22.06
N GLY A 156 -26.24 12.93 22.51
CA GLY A 156 -27.44 13.73 22.66
C GLY A 156 -28.68 12.85 22.59
N VAL A 157 -29.81 13.39 23.02
CA VAL A 157 -31.09 12.67 23.09
C VAL A 157 -31.85 12.82 21.78
N LEU A 158 -31.96 14.04 21.25
CA LEU A 158 -32.59 14.35 19.96
C LEU A 158 -31.81 15.48 19.31
N LEU A 159 -31.11 15.17 18.21
CA LEU A 159 -30.23 16.11 17.53
C LEU A 159 -30.68 16.34 16.08
N ARG A 160 -30.36 17.53 15.54
CA ARG A 160 -30.64 17.93 14.15
C ARG A 160 -32.11 17.79 13.76
N LEU A 161 -33.02 18.16 14.67
CA LEU A 161 -34.44 18.23 14.35
C LEU A 161 -34.66 19.33 13.30
N ALA A 162 -35.24 18.96 12.16
CA ALA A 162 -35.59 19.91 11.11
C ALA A 162 -36.85 19.48 10.37
N VAL A 163 -37.61 20.46 9.86
CA VAL A 163 -38.65 20.21 8.86
C VAL A 163 -38.04 20.37 7.48
N VAL A 164 -38.16 19.33 6.67
CA VAL A 164 -37.55 19.27 5.34
C VAL A 164 -38.59 18.98 4.28
N ASP A 165 -38.42 19.57 3.10
CA ASP A 165 -39.28 19.31 1.96
C ASP A 165 -38.94 17.97 1.28
N ALA A 166 -39.96 17.25 0.78
CA ALA A 166 -39.77 15.97 0.14
C ALA A 166 -38.92 16.03 -1.14
N GLN A 167 -39.02 17.10 -1.93
CA GLN A 167 -38.23 17.27 -3.16
C GLN A 167 -36.77 17.60 -2.81
N SER A 168 -36.56 18.48 -1.83
CA SER A 168 -35.21 18.78 -1.30
C SER A 168 -34.53 17.54 -0.70
N SER A 169 -35.27 16.73 0.05
CA SER A 169 -34.80 15.44 0.56
C SER A 169 -34.40 14.48 -0.57
N SER A 170 -35.23 14.35 -1.61
CA SER A 170 -34.90 13.52 -2.77
C SER A 170 -33.62 13.99 -3.48
N ARG A 171 -33.44 15.31 -3.68
CA ARG A 171 -32.22 15.86 -4.28
C ARG A 171 -30.98 15.58 -3.43
N SER A 172 -31.09 15.76 -2.11
CA SER A 172 -30.03 15.44 -1.15
C SER A 172 -29.64 13.97 -1.21
N ASN A 173 -30.64 13.07 -1.27
CA ASN A 173 -30.41 11.63 -1.40
C ASN A 173 -29.69 11.29 -2.70
N THR A 174 -30.09 11.87 -3.84
CA THR A 174 -29.41 11.63 -5.13
C THR A 174 -27.95 12.12 -5.09
N GLN A 175 -27.68 13.28 -4.47
CA GLN A 175 -26.33 13.79 -4.31
C GLN A 175 -25.48 12.89 -3.42
N MET A 176 -26.00 12.48 -2.25
CA MET A 176 -25.30 11.55 -1.36
C MET A 176 -25.09 10.18 -2.00
N ALA A 177 -26.07 9.67 -2.74
CA ALA A 177 -25.94 8.43 -3.50
C ALA A 177 -24.79 8.51 -4.51
N ALA A 178 -24.67 9.62 -5.25
CA ALA A 178 -23.57 9.83 -6.19
C ALA A 178 -22.20 9.84 -5.48
N ILE A 179 -22.08 10.50 -4.33
CA ILE A 179 -20.83 10.54 -3.54
C ILE A 179 -20.46 9.14 -3.05
N TYR A 180 -21.39 8.41 -2.42
CA TYR A 180 -21.10 7.08 -1.88
C TYR A 180 -20.89 6.03 -2.98
N ALA A 181 -21.61 6.11 -4.10
CA ALA A 181 -21.38 5.25 -5.26
C ALA A 181 -20.02 5.53 -5.91
N GLY A 182 -19.64 6.80 -6.05
CA GLY A 182 -18.31 7.18 -6.53
C GLY A 182 -17.19 6.67 -5.62
N PHE A 183 -17.37 6.79 -4.31
CA PHE A 183 -16.46 6.21 -3.32
C PHE A 183 -16.37 4.68 -3.43
N ALA A 184 -17.51 3.99 -3.51
CA ALA A 184 -17.55 2.53 -3.64
C ALA A 184 -16.88 2.06 -4.94
N GLY A 185 -17.10 2.75 -6.06
CA GLY A 185 -16.45 2.48 -7.33
C GLY A 185 -14.94 2.69 -7.27
N LEU A 186 -14.48 3.77 -6.63
CA LEU A 186 -13.06 4.03 -6.39
C LEU A 186 -12.42 2.94 -5.53
N ALA A 187 -13.06 2.58 -4.41
CA ALA A 187 -12.59 1.54 -3.51
C ALA A 187 -12.46 0.19 -4.25
N LEU A 188 -13.46 -0.18 -5.05
CA LEU A 188 -13.42 -1.40 -5.86
C LEU A 188 -12.28 -1.36 -6.88
N ALA A 189 -12.11 -0.24 -7.61
CA ALA A 189 -11.03 -0.09 -8.59
C ALA A 189 -9.65 -0.22 -7.93
N LEU A 190 -9.45 0.40 -6.76
CA LEU A 190 -8.21 0.31 -5.99
C LEU A 190 -7.95 -1.10 -5.45
N LEU A 191 -8.99 -1.83 -5.04
CA LEU A 191 -8.87 -3.22 -4.63
C LEU A 191 -8.42 -4.10 -5.80
N VAL A 192 -9.08 -3.99 -6.96
CA VAL A 192 -8.71 -4.74 -8.17
C VAL A 192 -7.26 -4.43 -8.58
N TYR A 193 -6.90 -3.15 -8.63
CA TYR A 193 -5.54 -2.71 -8.98
C TYR A 193 -4.48 -3.25 -8.01
N ASN A 194 -4.68 -3.12 -6.70
CA ASN A 194 -3.69 -3.56 -5.71
C ASN A 194 -3.60 -5.08 -5.60
N LEU A 195 -4.71 -5.82 -5.81
CA LEU A 195 -4.67 -7.28 -5.89
C LEU A 195 -3.96 -7.78 -7.15
N ALA A 196 -4.17 -7.11 -8.29
CA ALA A 196 -3.42 -7.42 -9.52
C ALA A 196 -1.92 -7.16 -9.35
N LEU A 197 -1.55 -6.02 -8.75
CA LEU A 197 -0.16 -5.73 -8.41
C LEU A 197 0.42 -6.73 -7.40
N PHE A 198 -0.38 -7.24 -6.47
CA PHE A 198 0.03 -8.33 -5.57
C PHE A 198 0.29 -9.64 -6.30
N GLY A 199 -0.55 -9.99 -7.28
CA GLY A 199 -0.28 -11.12 -8.16
C GLY A 199 1.07 -11.00 -8.87
N ALA A 200 1.43 -9.79 -9.31
CA ALA A 200 2.68 -9.53 -10.03
C ALA A 200 3.93 -9.47 -9.12
N MET A 201 3.83 -8.83 -7.95
CA MET A 201 5.01 -8.50 -7.12
C MET A 201 5.08 -9.24 -5.79
N ARG A 202 3.98 -9.81 -5.30
CA ARG A 202 3.87 -10.56 -4.04
C ARG A 202 4.36 -9.80 -2.80
N HIS A 203 4.27 -8.46 -2.80
CA HIS A 203 4.63 -7.66 -1.63
C HIS A 203 3.47 -7.59 -0.62
N ARG A 204 3.74 -7.97 0.64
CA ARG A 204 2.73 -8.05 1.71
C ARG A 204 2.01 -6.74 2.03
N PHE A 205 2.64 -5.59 1.78
CA PHE A 205 2.02 -4.29 2.07
C PHE A 205 0.73 -4.04 1.25
N GLN A 206 0.59 -4.65 0.07
CA GLN A 206 -0.60 -4.52 -0.77
C GLN A 206 -1.82 -5.18 -0.13
N LEU A 207 -1.61 -6.34 0.52
CA LEU A 207 -2.69 -6.99 1.26
C LEU A 207 -3.14 -6.17 2.46
N ALA A 208 -2.20 -5.53 3.17
CA ALA A 208 -2.53 -4.64 4.27
C ALA A 208 -3.36 -3.43 3.79
N TYR A 209 -3.00 -2.86 2.63
CA TYR A 209 -3.77 -1.80 2.00
C TYR A 209 -5.17 -2.25 1.56
N CYS A 210 -5.29 -3.40 0.89
CA CYS A 210 -6.59 -3.95 0.50
C CYS A 210 -7.48 -4.21 1.72
N ALA A 211 -6.93 -4.78 2.80
CA ALA A 211 -7.66 -4.99 4.05
C ALA A 211 -8.20 -3.65 4.61
N MET A 212 -7.38 -2.59 4.61
CA MET A 212 -7.80 -1.25 5.03
C MET A 212 -8.95 -0.71 4.17
N VAL A 213 -8.87 -0.82 2.84
CA VAL A 213 -9.92 -0.35 1.92
C VAL A 213 -11.22 -1.14 2.11
N VAL A 214 -11.17 -2.44 2.36
CA VAL A 214 -12.35 -3.26 2.67
C VAL A 214 -13.02 -2.81 3.97
N MET A 215 -12.24 -2.60 5.04
CA MET A 215 -12.80 -2.14 6.32
C MET A 215 -13.42 -0.75 6.20
N LEU A 216 -12.77 0.14 5.44
CA LEU A 216 -13.29 1.46 5.14
C LEU A 216 -14.59 1.41 4.33
N ALA A 217 -14.69 0.53 3.33
CA ALA A 217 -15.91 0.32 2.57
C ALA A 217 -17.06 -0.16 3.46
N GLY A 218 -16.77 -1.08 4.39
CA GLY A 218 -17.73 -1.52 5.42
C GLY A 218 -18.18 -0.38 6.34
N TYR A 219 -17.25 0.49 6.74
CA TYR A 219 -17.58 1.69 7.51
C TYR A 219 -18.43 2.69 6.70
N ALA A 220 -18.09 2.96 5.44
CA ALA A 220 -18.87 3.83 4.58
C ALA A 220 -20.30 3.30 4.37
N LEU A 221 -20.45 1.98 4.18
CA LEU A 221 -21.73 1.32 4.02
C LEU A 221 -22.62 1.46 5.27
N SER A 222 -22.05 1.22 6.45
CA SER A 222 -22.80 1.31 7.71
C SER A 222 -23.08 2.76 8.13
N SER A 223 -22.14 3.69 7.93
CA SER A 223 -22.24 5.10 8.35
C SER A 223 -23.14 5.96 7.45
N SER A 224 -23.20 5.68 6.14
CA SER A 224 -23.99 6.44 5.17
C SER A 224 -25.51 6.22 5.26
N GLY A 225 -25.96 5.19 5.98
CA GLY A 225 -27.36 4.73 5.92
C GLY A 225 -27.66 3.82 4.72
N ALA A 226 -26.72 3.62 3.79
CA ALA A 226 -26.89 2.71 2.66
C ALA A 226 -27.13 1.25 3.11
N LEU A 227 -26.54 0.83 4.23
CA LEU A 227 -26.85 -0.48 4.82
C LEU A 227 -28.34 -0.65 5.17
N ALA A 228 -29.00 0.42 5.65
CA ALA A 228 -30.44 0.38 5.94
C ALA A 228 -31.29 0.36 4.66
N TRP A 229 -30.80 0.89 3.53
CA TRP A 229 -31.48 0.77 2.23
C TRP A 229 -31.35 -0.65 1.66
N LEU A 230 -30.18 -1.26 1.79
CA LEU A 230 -29.94 -2.64 1.32
C LEU A 230 -30.66 -3.67 2.19
N TYR A 231 -30.72 -3.43 3.50
CA TYR A 231 -31.38 -4.33 4.46
C TYR A 231 -32.26 -3.54 5.44
N PRO A 232 -33.48 -3.14 5.04
CA PRO A 232 -34.37 -2.31 5.86
C PRO A 232 -34.83 -2.95 7.17
N ALA A 233 -34.71 -4.27 7.30
CA ALA A 233 -35.06 -5.01 8.51
C ALA A 233 -33.96 -5.01 9.58
N ILE A 234 -32.80 -4.39 9.32
CA ILE A 234 -31.74 -4.25 10.30
C ILE A 234 -32.20 -3.40 11.49
N ASP A 235 -31.81 -3.76 12.70
CA ASP A 235 -32.00 -2.88 13.85
C ASP A 235 -31.04 -1.67 13.75
N ASN A 236 -31.54 -0.45 13.97
CA ASN A 236 -30.69 0.74 13.88
C ASN A 236 -29.55 0.73 14.89
N ASN A 237 -29.75 0.19 16.09
CA ASN A 237 -28.70 0.09 17.09
C ASN A 237 -27.66 -0.96 16.68
N ASP A 238 -28.07 -2.05 16.02
CA ASP A 238 -27.13 -3.01 15.42
C ASP A 238 -26.33 -2.39 14.27
N ARG A 239 -26.96 -1.57 13.42
CA ARG A 239 -26.25 -0.77 12.41
C ARG A 239 -25.20 0.14 13.04
N LEU A 240 -25.51 0.77 14.18
CA LEU A 240 -24.55 1.57 14.95
C LEU A 240 -23.43 0.71 15.54
N ARG A 241 -23.71 -0.50 16.04
CA ARG A 241 -22.64 -1.44 16.48
C ARG A 241 -21.68 -1.78 15.34
N ILE A 242 -22.22 -2.09 14.15
CA ILE A 242 -21.42 -2.37 12.95
C ILE A 242 -20.54 -1.15 12.60
N ASN A 243 -21.07 0.06 12.74
CA ASN A 243 -20.31 1.29 12.53
C ASN A 243 -19.10 1.40 13.46
N TYR A 244 -19.26 1.14 14.76
CA TYR A 244 -18.15 1.14 15.72
C TYR A 244 -17.10 0.06 15.41
N ILE A 245 -17.53 -1.16 15.08
CA ILE A 245 -16.63 -2.26 14.70
C ILE A 245 -15.82 -1.89 13.46
N THR A 246 -16.50 -1.51 12.37
CA THR A 246 -15.85 -1.23 11.07
C THR A 246 -14.92 -0.02 11.14
N LEU A 247 -15.26 1.01 11.91
CA LEU A 247 -14.37 2.16 12.12
C LEU A 247 -13.12 1.79 12.94
N GLY A 248 -13.27 0.99 13.99
CA GLY A 248 -12.16 0.49 14.80
C GLY A 248 -11.20 -0.38 13.98
N LEU A 249 -11.76 -1.30 13.17
CA LEU A 249 -10.98 -2.12 12.23
C LEU A 249 -10.29 -1.30 11.15
N THR A 250 -10.93 -0.25 10.64
CA THR A 250 -10.32 0.68 9.67
C THR A 250 -9.11 1.38 10.29
N ALA A 251 -9.25 1.92 11.51
CA ALA A 251 -8.16 2.59 12.21
C ALA A 251 -7.00 1.61 12.54
N ALA A 252 -7.32 0.39 12.97
CA ALA A 252 -6.32 -0.65 13.20
C ALA A 252 -5.57 -1.03 11.91
N ALA A 253 -6.31 -1.20 10.80
CA ALA A 253 -5.72 -1.48 9.49
C ALA A 253 -4.84 -0.34 8.98
N ALA A 254 -5.18 0.92 9.27
CA ALA A 254 -4.35 2.08 8.97
C ALA A 254 -3.00 2.07 9.70
N VAL A 255 -2.99 1.74 10.99
CA VAL A 255 -1.75 1.59 11.77
C VAL A 255 -0.90 0.43 11.22
N GLN A 256 -1.53 -0.70 10.88
CA GLN A 256 -0.84 -1.83 10.25
C GLN A 256 -0.32 -1.50 8.86
N PHE A 257 -1.06 -0.73 8.06
CA PHE A 257 -0.59 -0.25 6.77
C PHE A 257 0.66 0.60 6.92
N ALA A 258 0.67 1.57 7.85
CA ALA A 258 1.85 2.38 8.13
C ALA A 258 3.08 1.51 8.50
N ARG A 259 2.87 0.42 9.25
CA ARG A 259 3.91 -0.56 9.59
C ARG A 259 4.54 -1.25 8.38
N HIS A 260 3.73 -1.62 7.39
CA HIS A 260 4.22 -2.27 6.17
C HIS A 260 4.71 -1.26 5.11
N TYR A 261 4.28 0.00 5.24
CA TYR A 261 4.64 1.06 4.32
C TYR A 261 6.06 1.61 4.58
N PHE A 262 6.41 1.87 5.84
CA PHE A 262 7.75 2.34 6.21
C PHE A 262 8.76 1.19 6.31
N GLU A 263 10.05 1.53 6.33
CA GLU A 263 11.15 0.59 6.54
C GLU A 263 11.14 0.02 7.97
N ASP A 264 11.58 -1.23 8.16
CA ASP A 264 11.61 -1.89 9.48
C ASP A 264 12.41 -1.10 10.54
N SER A 265 13.40 -0.32 10.10
CA SER A 265 14.22 0.55 10.94
C SER A 265 13.42 1.67 11.61
N VAL A 266 12.28 2.09 11.05
CA VAL A 266 11.38 3.08 11.66
C VAL A 266 10.74 2.52 12.93
N PHE A 267 10.39 1.22 12.92
CA PHE A 267 9.69 0.55 14.02
C PHE A 267 10.61 -0.17 15.00
N ALA A 268 11.92 -0.08 14.85
CA ALA A 268 12.88 -0.71 15.74
C ALA A 268 12.68 -0.32 17.23
N GLY A 269 12.88 -1.28 18.14
CA GLY A 269 12.72 -1.07 19.57
C GLY A 269 11.25 -1.05 20.02
N TRP A 270 10.89 -0.09 20.89
CA TRP A 270 9.58 -0.03 21.54
C TRP A 270 8.41 0.28 20.60
N LEU A 271 8.67 0.89 19.44
CA LEU A 271 7.61 1.30 18.52
C LEU A 271 6.95 0.10 17.82
N SER A 272 7.69 -0.99 17.62
CA SER A 272 7.16 -2.25 17.07
C SER A 272 6.05 -2.85 17.94
N PRO A 273 6.27 -3.17 19.23
CA PRO A 273 5.20 -3.67 20.09
C PRO A 273 4.11 -2.62 20.34
N ALA A 274 4.45 -1.33 20.46
CA ALA A 274 3.46 -0.28 20.71
C ALA A 274 2.46 -0.12 19.55
N THR A 275 2.91 -0.21 18.29
CA THR A 275 2.01 -0.19 17.12
C THR A 275 1.11 -1.42 17.06
N GLY A 276 1.63 -2.59 17.45
CA GLY A 276 0.84 -3.81 17.61
C GLY A 276 -0.27 -3.67 18.66
N VAL A 277 0.08 -3.17 19.85
CA VAL A 277 -0.87 -2.91 20.94
C VAL A 277 -1.92 -1.87 20.54
N ALA A 278 -1.50 -0.74 19.94
CA ALA A 278 -2.44 0.29 19.48
C ALA A 278 -3.44 -0.28 18.44
N SER A 279 -2.95 -1.09 17.50
CA SER A 279 -3.81 -1.74 16.50
C SER A 279 -4.80 -2.72 17.15
N ALA A 280 -4.34 -3.51 18.12
CA ALA A 280 -5.19 -4.45 18.86
C ALA A 280 -6.25 -3.71 19.68
N LEU A 281 -5.88 -2.63 20.38
CA LEU A 281 -6.83 -1.78 21.13
C LEU A 281 -7.90 -1.19 20.22
N LEU A 282 -7.54 -0.67 19.06
CA LEU A 282 -8.49 -0.12 18.07
C LEU A 282 -9.43 -1.21 17.50
N ALA A 283 -8.90 -2.39 17.18
CA ALA A 283 -9.70 -3.48 16.63
C ALA A 283 -10.66 -4.08 17.68
N LEU A 284 -10.16 -4.29 18.90
CA LEU A 284 -10.92 -4.91 19.99
C LEU A 284 -11.93 -3.95 20.60
N SER A 285 -11.66 -2.64 20.64
CA SER A 285 -12.58 -1.67 21.24
C SER A 285 -13.94 -1.65 20.54
N GLY A 286 -13.99 -1.82 19.22
CA GLY A 286 -15.25 -1.93 18.48
C GLY A 286 -16.06 -3.19 18.85
N LEU A 287 -15.39 -4.32 19.06
CA LEU A 287 -16.03 -5.55 19.52
C LEU A 287 -16.51 -5.43 20.97
N VAL A 288 -15.67 -4.87 21.85
CA VAL A 288 -16.01 -4.56 23.24
C VAL A 288 -17.22 -3.64 23.28
N PHE A 289 -17.28 -2.60 22.44
CA PHE A 289 -18.44 -1.75 22.32
C PHE A 289 -19.69 -2.53 21.90
N ALA A 290 -19.60 -3.35 20.86
CA ALA A 290 -20.73 -4.13 20.38
C ALA A 290 -21.32 -5.06 21.46
N ILE A 291 -20.45 -5.72 22.24
CA ILE A 291 -20.85 -6.67 23.29
C ILE A 291 -21.35 -5.95 24.56
N LEU A 292 -20.67 -4.88 25.00
CA LEU A 292 -20.95 -4.22 26.27
C LEU A 292 -21.96 -3.06 26.16
N SER A 293 -22.24 -2.57 24.95
CA SER A 293 -23.22 -1.49 24.70
C SER A 293 -24.61 -1.69 25.33
N PRO A 294 -25.19 -2.92 25.44
CA PRO A 294 -26.47 -3.12 26.15
C PRO A 294 -26.40 -2.85 27.65
N PHE A 295 -25.23 -3.09 28.28
CA PHE A 295 -25.08 -3.09 29.73
C PHE A 295 -24.47 -1.79 30.27
N GLY A 296 -23.63 -1.13 29.48
CA GLY A 296 -22.88 0.05 29.92
C GLY A 296 -22.35 0.89 28.76
N MET A 297 -23.26 1.50 27.99
CA MET A 297 -22.87 2.25 26.79
C MET A 297 -21.86 3.36 27.05
N VAL A 298 -22.04 4.16 28.10
CA VAL A 298 -21.15 5.31 28.37
C VAL A 298 -19.71 4.84 28.61
N VAL A 299 -19.54 3.75 29.37
CA VAL A 299 -18.22 3.16 29.62
C VAL A 299 -17.65 2.55 28.35
N ALA A 300 -18.47 1.83 27.58
CA ALA A 300 -18.07 1.22 26.32
C ALA A 300 -17.63 2.28 25.29
N ASP A 301 -18.37 3.38 25.15
CA ASP A 301 -18.00 4.51 24.29
C ASP A 301 -16.74 5.20 24.78
N CYS A 302 -16.57 5.39 26.09
CA CYS A 302 -15.35 5.95 26.67
C CYS A 302 -14.10 5.10 26.36
N VAL A 303 -14.17 3.78 26.57
CA VAL A 303 -13.10 2.84 26.20
C VAL A 303 -12.79 2.93 24.69
N TYR A 304 -13.84 3.04 23.87
CA TYR A 304 -13.69 3.22 22.44
C TYR A 304 -12.94 4.52 22.12
N GLN A 305 -13.33 5.67 22.68
CA GLN A 305 -12.63 6.95 22.43
C GLN A 305 -11.16 6.91 22.88
N TRP A 306 -10.87 6.35 24.05
CA TRP A 306 -9.49 6.23 24.53
C TRP A 306 -8.62 5.34 23.63
N SER A 307 -9.20 4.33 22.98
CA SER A 307 -8.47 3.54 21.98
C SER A 307 -8.06 4.38 20.75
N PHE A 308 -8.90 5.33 20.32
CA PHE A 308 -8.58 6.26 19.23
C PHE A 308 -7.51 7.28 19.64
N VAL A 309 -7.56 7.79 20.88
CA VAL A 309 -6.49 8.65 21.42
C VAL A 309 -5.15 7.91 21.44
N ALA A 310 -5.13 6.65 21.90
CA ALA A 310 -3.93 5.81 21.89
C ALA A 310 -3.44 5.51 20.46
N GLY A 311 -4.36 5.28 19.52
CA GLY A 311 -4.04 5.10 18.11
C GLY A 311 -3.43 6.35 17.46
N LEU A 312 -3.96 7.54 17.77
CA LEU A 312 -3.43 8.81 17.22
C LEU A 312 -2.11 9.22 17.88
N SER A 313 -1.91 8.92 19.17
CA SER A 313 -0.67 9.28 19.87
C SER A 313 0.56 8.56 19.33
N ILE A 314 0.40 7.39 18.69
CA ILE A 314 1.52 6.65 18.07
C ILE A 314 2.01 7.28 16.75
N VAL A 315 1.18 8.10 16.11
CA VAL A 315 1.51 8.71 14.80
C VAL A 315 2.72 9.64 14.92
N VAL A 316 2.79 10.47 15.96
CA VAL A 316 3.89 11.42 16.16
C VAL A 316 5.24 10.70 16.33
N PRO A 317 5.37 9.68 17.20
CA PRO A 317 6.57 8.84 17.26
C PRO A 317 6.97 8.20 15.93
N ILE A 318 6.01 7.70 15.13
CA ILE A 318 6.28 7.13 13.80
C ILE A 318 6.89 8.17 12.87
N LEU A 319 6.25 9.34 12.74
CA LEU A 319 6.73 10.41 11.86
C LEU A 319 8.09 10.95 12.31
N HIS A 320 8.30 11.11 13.62
CA HIS A 320 9.57 11.54 14.17
C HIS A 320 10.69 10.53 13.90
N ARG A 321 10.44 9.22 14.11
CA ARG A 321 11.41 8.17 13.79
C ARG A 321 11.71 8.08 12.29
N ALA A 322 10.68 8.14 11.45
CA ALA A 322 10.83 8.15 10.00
C ALA A 322 11.68 9.35 9.52
N TRP A 323 11.51 10.52 10.14
CA TRP A 323 12.34 11.70 9.88
C TRP A 323 13.80 11.49 10.32
N ARG A 324 14.02 10.93 11.51
CA ARG A 324 15.37 10.64 12.05
C ARG A 324 16.14 9.64 11.20
N VAL A 325 15.45 8.62 10.67
CA VAL A 325 16.02 7.58 9.80
C VAL A 325 16.12 8.05 8.34
N GLN A 326 15.66 9.28 8.04
CA GLN A 326 15.64 9.85 6.69
C GLN A 326 14.89 8.95 5.68
N SER A 327 13.76 8.40 6.10
CA SER A 327 12.91 7.56 5.24
C SER A 327 12.54 8.31 3.96
N ARG A 328 12.77 7.67 2.82
CA ARG A 328 12.44 8.22 1.50
C ARG A 328 10.94 8.33 1.28
N PHE A 329 10.15 7.60 2.07
CA PHE A 329 8.70 7.50 1.93
C PHE A 329 7.93 8.49 2.81
N LEU A 330 8.61 9.19 3.73
CA LEU A 330 7.99 10.10 4.70
C LEU A 330 7.15 11.18 4.04
N TRP A 331 7.67 11.87 3.01
CA TRP A 331 6.96 12.99 2.39
C TRP A 331 5.66 12.57 1.71
N LEU A 332 5.67 11.43 0.99
CA LEU A 332 4.48 10.85 0.35
C LEU A 332 3.45 10.44 1.40
N PHE A 333 3.90 9.78 2.47
CA PHE A 333 3.02 9.39 3.56
C PHE A 333 2.39 10.60 4.23
N SER A 334 3.19 11.62 4.57
CA SER A 334 2.68 12.85 5.20
C SER A 334 1.69 13.58 4.32
N LEU A 335 1.90 13.62 2.99
CA LEU A 335 0.97 14.21 2.05
C LEU A 335 -0.36 13.43 1.99
N ALA A 336 -0.29 12.10 1.84
CA ALA A 336 -1.45 11.23 1.73
C ALA A 336 -2.29 11.18 3.03
N TRP A 337 -1.62 11.20 4.19
CA TRP A 337 -2.24 10.96 5.49
C TRP A 337 -2.57 12.23 6.29
N ALA A 338 -2.15 13.42 5.84
CA ALA A 338 -2.43 14.67 6.54
C ALA A 338 -3.93 14.88 6.79
N ALA A 339 -4.76 14.75 5.74
CA ALA A 339 -6.20 14.96 5.87
C ALA A 339 -6.89 13.86 6.73
N PRO A 340 -6.66 12.55 6.52
CA PRO A 340 -7.20 11.51 7.40
C PRO A 340 -6.83 11.69 8.87
N ILE A 341 -5.56 11.99 9.18
CA ILE A 341 -5.10 12.19 10.56
C ILE A 341 -5.80 13.41 11.18
N PHE A 342 -5.89 14.52 10.43
CA PHE A 342 -6.58 15.73 10.89
C PHE A 342 -8.05 15.46 11.21
N PHE A 343 -8.79 14.82 10.30
CA PHE A 343 -10.20 14.53 10.53
C PHE A 343 -10.44 13.47 11.60
N ALA A 344 -9.56 12.48 11.72
CA ALA A 344 -9.59 11.53 12.83
C ALA A 344 -9.41 12.26 14.18
N LEU A 345 -8.43 13.16 14.28
CA LEU A 345 -8.21 13.97 15.48
C LEU A 345 -9.40 14.89 15.79
N ALA A 346 -9.88 15.64 14.79
CA ALA A 346 -11.03 16.54 14.96
C ALA A 346 -12.27 15.76 15.43
N ARG A 347 -12.52 14.58 14.83
CA ARG A 347 -13.63 13.71 15.23
C ARG A 347 -13.48 13.21 16.66
N THR A 348 -12.30 12.75 17.07
CA THR A 348 -12.05 12.31 18.45
C THR A 348 -12.29 13.44 19.44
N LEU A 349 -11.78 14.65 19.14
CA LEU A 349 -12.00 15.84 19.97
C LEU A 349 -13.48 16.24 20.04
N ALA A 350 -14.21 16.14 18.93
CA ALA A 350 -15.62 16.52 18.87
C ALA A 350 -16.52 15.54 19.64
N VAL A 351 -16.22 14.24 19.56
CA VAL A 351 -16.95 13.21 20.34
C VAL A 351 -16.62 13.33 21.83
N MET A 352 -15.41 13.75 22.19
CA MET A 352 -15.05 14.10 23.58
C MET A 352 -15.61 15.47 24.04
N HIS A 353 -16.47 16.10 23.24
CA HIS A 353 -17.09 17.40 23.52
C HIS A 353 -16.11 18.57 23.72
N LEU A 354 -14.89 18.47 23.17
CA LEU A 354 -13.88 19.53 23.22
C LEU A 354 -14.06 20.56 22.11
N ILE A 355 -14.67 20.17 20.98
CA ILE A 355 -15.03 21.06 19.88
C ILE A 355 -16.46 20.78 19.39
N PRO A 356 -17.15 21.77 18.75
CA PRO A 356 -18.52 21.58 18.27
C PRO A 356 -18.57 20.59 17.12
N MET A 357 -19.56 19.68 17.14
CA MET A 357 -19.84 18.83 15.98
C MET A 357 -20.36 19.66 14.81
N SER A 358 -19.79 19.44 13.63
CA SER A 358 -20.16 20.09 12.37
C SER A 358 -20.58 19.04 11.36
N PHE A 359 -21.48 19.41 10.44
CA PHE A 359 -21.90 18.55 9.33
C PHE A 359 -20.71 18.00 8.53
N TRP A 360 -19.69 18.82 8.30
CA TRP A 360 -18.50 18.42 7.56
C TRP A 360 -17.73 17.28 8.25
N MET A 361 -17.80 17.14 9.58
CA MET A 361 -17.11 16.06 10.30
C MET A 361 -17.74 14.67 10.08
N ASP A 362 -19.04 14.59 9.79
CA ASP A 362 -19.70 13.29 9.57
C ASP A 362 -19.32 12.68 8.22
N ASN A 363 -19.13 13.53 7.19
CA ASN A 363 -18.79 13.10 5.83
C ASN A 363 -17.31 13.23 5.49
N SER A 364 -16.52 13.94 6.30
CA SER A 364 -15.09 14.13 6.04
C SER A 364 -14.30 12.84 6.06
N THR A 365 -14.71 11.84 6.85
CA THR A 365 -13.99 10.55 6.93
C THR A 365 -13.99 9.85 5.56
N VAL A 366 -15.14 9.82 4.87
CA VAL A 366 -15.22 9.20 3.54
C VAL A 366 -14.43 10.00 2.50
N LEU A 367 -14.57 11.33 2.49
CA LEU A 367 -13.90 12.18 1.50
C LEU A 367 -12.37 12.19 1.68
N SER A 368 -11.89 12.34 2.92
CA SER A 368 -10.45 12.33 3.24
C SER A 368 -9.82 10.99 2.96
N MET A 369 -10.54 9.88 3.22
CA MET A 369 -10.01 8.56 2.93
C MET A 369 -10.11 8.19 1.44
N ALA A 370 -11.06 8.74 0.68
CA ALA A 370 -11.05 8.65 -0.79
C ALA A 370 -9.80 9.32 -1.39
N LEU A 371 -9.47 10.52 -0.89
CA LEU A 371 -8.28 11.26 -1.30
C LEU A 371 -7.00 10.53 -0.87
N GLU A 372 -6.96 10.03 0.36
CA GLU A 372 -5.85 9.20 0.85
C GLU A 372 -5.67 7.97 -0.03
N ALA A 373 -6.76 7.29 -0.40
CA ALA A 373 -6.68 6.06 -1.17
C ALA A 373 -6.05 6.30 -2.56
N LEU A 374 -6.41 7.42 -3.21
CA LEU A 374 -5.77 7.87 -4.46
C LEU A 374 -4.28 8.20 -4.27
N LEU A 375 -3.96 8.98 -3.23
CA LEU A 375 -2.58 9.41 -2.96
C LEU A 375 -1.67 8.24 -2.55
N SER A 376 -2.18 7.30 -1.77
CA SER A 376 -1.48 6.08 -1.38
C SER A 376 -1.27 5.15 -2.57
N SER A 377 -2.22 5.04 -3.50
CA SER A 377 -2.00 4.29 -4.75
C SER A 377 -0.85 4.86 -5.58
N LEU A 378 -0.77 6.20 -5.67
CA LEU A 378 0.35 6.88 -6.34
C LEU A 378 1.68 6.65 -5.60
N ALA A 379 1.67 6.73 -4.26
CA ALA A 379 2.83 6.47 -3.43
C ALA A 379 3.34 5.02 -3.57
N ILE A 380 2.41 4.06 -3.66
CA ILE A 380 2.70 2.65 -3.92
C ILE A 380 3.32 2.48 -5.32
N ALA A 381 2.73 3.08 -6.35
CA ALA A 381 3.26 3.02 -7.71
C ALA A 381 4.70 3.59 -7.77
N TYR A 382 4.94 4.71 -7.07
CA TYR A 382 6.28 5.30 -6.94
C TYR A 382 7.27 4.34 -6.25
N ARG A 383 6.89 3.72 -5.12
CA ARG A 383 7.73 2.74 -4.40
C ARG A 383 8.08 1.54 -5.28
N VAL A 384 7.11 1.07 -6.06
CA VAL A 384 7.28 -0.07 -6.99
C VAL A 384 8.25 0.29 -8.10
N GLN A 385 8.10 1.46 -8.72
CA GLN A 385 9.00 1.93 -9.76
C GLN A 385 10.43 2.08 -9.22
N MET A 386 10.58 2.58 -7.99
CA MET A 386 11.86 2.71 -7.33
C MET A 386 12.54 1.34 -7.09
N LEU A 387 11.81 0.38 -6.52
CA LEU A 387 12.32 -0.97 -6.29
C LEU A 387 12.69 -1.69 -7.58
N SER A 388 11.92 -1.50 -8.67
CA SER A 388 12.25 -2.08 -9.97
C SER A 388 13.58 -1.51 -10.49
N ARG A 389 13.79 -0.20 -10.39
CA ARG A 389 15.06 0.44 -10.80
C ARG A 389 16.24 -0.07 -10.01
N GLU A 390 16.12 -0.17 -8.68
CA GLU A 390 17.18 -0.71 -7.82
C GLU A 390 17.53 -2.16 -8.19
N ARG A 391 16.52 -3.00 -8.48
CA ARG A 391 16.72 -4.38 -8.95
C ARG A 391 17.44 -4.42 -10.30
N ASP A 392 17.04 -3.57 -11.24
CA ASP A 392 17.60 -3.58 -12.59
C ASP A 392 19.06 -3.07 -12.58
N GLU A 393 19.37 -2.06 -11.75
CA GLU A 393 20.75 -1.63 -11.49
C GLU A 393 21.58 -2.73 -10.83
N ALA A 394 21.05 -3.43 -9.82
CA ALA A 394 21.75 -4.52 -9.15
C ALA A 394 22.07 -5.66 -10.13
N ARG A 395 21.14 -5.99 -11.03
CA ARG A 395 21.36 -6.98 -12.11
C ARG A 395 22.42 -6.53 -13.10
N ALA A 396 22.39 -5.26 -13.52
CA ALA A 396 23.41 -4.72 -14.42
C ALA A 396 24.81 -4.76 -13.77
N ARG A 397 24.93 -4.39 -12.49
CA ARG A 397 26.19 -4.50 -11.73
C ARG A 397 26.65 -5.94 -11.58
N ALA A 398 25.74 -6.86 -11.27
CA ALA A 398 26.06 -8.29 -11.17
C ALA A 398 26.56 -8.87 -12.50
N LEU A 399 25.93 -8.49 -13.62
CA LEU A 399 26.39 -8.88 -14.97
C LEU A 399 27.78 -8.30 -15.27
N SER A 400 28.01 -7.02 -14.98
CA SER A 400 29.32 -6.39 -15.18
C SER A 400 30.41 -7.05 -14.33
N LEU A 401 30.14 -7.35 -13.07
CA LEU A 401 31.08 -8.05 -12.19
C LEU A 401 31.36 -9.48 -12.68
N LYS A 402 30.34 -10.17 -13.20
CA LYS A 402 30.52 -11.50 -13.79
C LYS A 402 31.43 -11.43 -15.02
N MET A 403 31.23 -10.46 -15.92
CA MET A 403 32.09 -10.29 -17.10
C MET A 403 33.55 -10.03 -16.72
N LEU A 404 33.79 -9.17 -15.72
CA LEU A 404 35.14 -8.92 -15.19
C LEU A 404 35.76 -10.16 -14.54
N ALA A 405 34.95 -10.98 -13.86
CA ALA A 405 35.40 -12.19 -13.19
C ALA A 405 35.61 -13.40 -14.13
N ASP A 406 35.06 -13.36 -15.34
CA ASP A 406 35.17 -14.43 -16.34
C ASP A 406 36.27 -14.16 -17.39
N ALA A 407 36.77 -12.93 -17.47
CA ALA A 407 37.85 -12.55 -18.37
C ALA A 407 39.24 -12.63 -17.70
N ASP A 408 40.28 -12.86 -18.51
CA ASP A 408 41.67 -12.59 -18.14
C ASP A 408 41.94 -11.07 -18.24
N PRO A 409 42.42 -10.41 -17.17
CA PRO A 409 42.53 -8.95 -17.12
C PRO A 409 43.53 -8.36 -18.11
N LEU A 410 44.51 -9.15 -18.58
CA LEU A 410 45.51 -8.68 -19.53
C LEU A 410 45.02 -8.79 -20.98
N THR A 411 44.42 -9.93 -21.33
CA THR A 411 44.13 -10.29 -22.72
C THR A 411 42.66 -10.13 -23.11
N GLY A 412 41.75 -10.03 -22.14
CA GLY A 412 40.30 -9.96 -22.38
C GLY A 412 39.69 -11.24 -22.97
N LEU A 413 40.45 -12.34 -23.03
CA LEU A 413 39.96 -13.68 -23.32
C LEU A 413 39.25 -14.26 -22.08
N LEU A 414 38.61 -15.43 -22.21
CA LEU A 414 38.17 -16.16 -21.03
C LEU A 414 39.39 -16.46 -20.13
N ASN A 415 39.19 -16.39 -18.83
CA ASN A 415 40.14 -16.99 -17.90
C ASN A 415 39.88 -18.49 -17.77
N ARG A 416 40.87 -19.22 -17.24
CA ARG A 416 40.80 -20.67 -17.06
C ARG A 416 39.51 -21.15 -16.40
N ARG A 417 39.02 -20.45 -15.37
CA ARG A 417 37.80 -20.85 -14.65
C ARG A 417 36.57 -20.74 -15.55
N ALA A 418 36.38 -19.61 -16.23
CA ALA A 418 35.24 -19.39 -17.11
C ALA A 418 35.27 -20.33 -18.33
N PHE A 419 36.45 -20.58 -18.88
CA PHE A 419 36.63 -21.54 -19.96
C PHE A 419 36.19 -22.95 -19.56
N LEU A 420 36.62 -23.46 -18.40
CA LEU A 420 36.23 -24.80 -17.94
C LEU A 420 34.72 -24.93 -17.76
N HIS A 421 34.08 -23.90 -17.20
CA HIS A 421 32.63 -23.86 -17.01
C HIS A 421 31.86 -23.85 -18.36
N ALA A 422 32.40 -23.22 -19.39
CA ALA A 422 31.78 -23.19 -20.72
C ALA A 422 32.14 -24.43 -21.58
N ALA A 423 33.27 -25.08 -21.30
CA ALA A 423 33.79 -26.19 -22.07
C ALA A 423 33.18 -27.55 -21.66
N ILE A 424 33.05 -27.81 -20.36
CA ILE A 424 32.56 -29.10 -19.83
C ILE A 424 31.04 -29.19 -19.97
N GLY A 425 30.56 -30.30 -20.54
CA GLY A 425 29.13 -30.55 -20.80
C GLY A 425 28.73 -30.38 -22.27
N ARG A 426 29.66 -30.00 -23.16
CA ARG A 426 29.41 -29.88 -24.59
C ARG A 426 29.22 -31.29 -25.20
N THR A 427 28.16 -31.45 -25.98
CA THR A 427 27.83 -32.70 -26.67
C THR A 427 28.65 -32.86 -27.95
N GLY A 428 28.93 -34.10 -28.34
CA GLY A 428 29.75 -34.41 -29.51
C GLY A 428 31.25 -34.26 -29.26
N ALA A 429 32.07 -34.72 -30.20
CA ALA A 429 33.52 -34.61 -30.08
C ALA A 429 33.97 -33.14 -30.22
N GLN A 430 34.91 -32.73 -29.37
CA GLN A 430 35.52 -31.41 -29.38
C GLN A 430 37.00 -31.54 -29.76
N THR A 431 37.54 -30.52 -30.43
CA THR A 431 38.96 -30.35 -30.70
C THR A 431 39.53 -29.32 -29.73
N LEU A 432 40.49 -29.73 -28.90
CA LEU A 432 41.23 -28.87 -27.99
C LEU A 432 42.64 -28.60 -28.54
N HIS A 433 42.98 -27.33 -28.66
CA HIS A 433 44.33 -26.86 -28.92
C HIS A 433 44.88 -26.22 -27.65
N ILE A 434 46.02 -26.71 -27.15
CA ILE A 434 46.83 -26.04 -26.13
C ILE A 434 48.02 -25.40 -26.83
N ILE A 435 48.23 -24.13 -26.56
CA ILE A 435 49.13 -23.26 -27.30
C ILE A 435 50.05 -22.58 -26.28
N ASP A 436 51.34 -22.56 -26.57
CA ASP A 436 52.32 -21.90 -25.71
C ASP A 436 53.31 -21.11 -26.58
N ILE A 437 53.59 -19.88 -26.16
CA ILE A 437 54.50 -18.99 -26.88
C ILE A 437 55.94 -19.45 -26.65
N ASP A 438 56.64 -19.75 -27.75
CA ASP A 438 58.00 -20.26 -27.68
C ASP A 438 58.95 -19.18 -27.15
N HIS A 439 59.82 -19.56 -26.21
CA HIS A 439 60.84 -18.69 -25.65
C HIS A 439 60.30 -17.37 -25.03
N PHE A 440 59.08 -17.37 -24.51
CA PHE A 440 58.46 -16.16 -23.95
C PHE A 440 59.28 -15.50 -22.83
N LYS A 441 60.02 -16.28 -22.03
CA LYS A 441 60.97 -15.73 -21.06
C LYS A 441 62.04 -14.83 -21.72
N ALA A 442 62.60 -15.24 -22.86
CA ALA A 442 63.58 -14.43 -23.58
C ALA A 442 62.96 -13.13 -24.13
N VAL A 443 61.68 -13.15 -24.50
CA VAL A 443 60.93 -11.95 -24.86
C VAL A 443 60.84 -10.98 -23.68
N ASN A 444 60.47 -11.48 -22.50
CA ASN A 444 60.46 -10.67 -21.26
C ASN A 444 61.85 -10.15 -20.88
N ASP A 445 62.89 -10.98 -21.02
CA ASP A 445 64.27 -10.60 -20.70
C ASP A 445 64.78 -9.50 -21.65
N THR A 446 64.26 -9.45 -22.88
CA THR A 446 64.68 -8.48 -23.92
C THR A 446 63.86 -7.18 -23.88
N LEU A 447 62.52 -7.28 -23.74
CA LEU A 447 61.60 -6.15 -23.88
C LEU A 447 61.03 -5.67 -22.52
N GLY A 448 61.40 -6.33 -21.43
CA GLY A 448 60.75 -6.16 -20.13
C GLY A 448 59.35 -6.78 -20.10
N HIS A 449 58.79 -6.87 -18.90
CA HIS A 449 57.46 -7.44 -18.67
C HIS A 449 56.35 -6.69 -19.41
N ASP A 450 56.41 -5.37 -19.51
CA ASP A 450 55.42 -4.56 -20.25
C ASP A 450 55.42 -4.88 -21.75
N GLY A 451 56.59 -5.15 -22.32
CA GLY A 451 56.74 -5.57 -23.71
C GLY A 451 56.17 -6.98 -23.94
N GLY A 452 56.44 -7.91 -23.03
CA GLY A 452 55.84 -9.25 -23.05
C GLY A 452 54.32 -9.22 -22.91
N ASP A 453 53.78 -8.32 -22.08
CA ASP A 453 52.35 -8.11 -21.93
C ASP A 453 51.68 -7.65 -23.24
N GLU A 454 52.33 -6.79 -24.02
CA GLU A 454 51.81 -6.39 -25.34
C GLU A 454 51.87 -7.55 -26.35
N VAL A 455 52.90 -8.40 -26.29
CA VAL A 455 52.94 -9.65 -27.07
C VAL A 455 51.76 -10.53 -26.73
N LEU A 456 51.45 -10.73 -25.45
CA LEU A 456 50.28 -11.51 -25.01
C LEU A 456 48.96 -10.92 -25.51
N ARG A 457 48.79 -9.59 -25.48
CA ARG A 457 47.60 -8.92 -26.04
C ARG A 457 47.44 -9.11 -27.54
N ARG A 458 48.54 -9.07 -28.32
CA ARG A 458 48.51 -9.31 -29.78
C ARG A 458 48.27 -10.77 -30.12
N PHE A 459 48.89 -11.68 -29.38
CA PHE A 459 48.67 -13.11 -29.49
C PHE A 459 47.20 -13.46 -29.25
N ALA A 460 46.64 -12.96 -28.15
CA ALA A 460 45.23 -13.14 -27.81
C ALA A 460 44.26 -12.58 -28.87
N ARG A 461 44.54 -11.38 -29.41
CA ARG A 461 43.74 -10.80 -30.51
C ARG A 461 43.75 -11.68 -31.75
N THR A 462 44.90 -12.23 -32.09
CA THR A 462 45.06 -13.12 -33.26
C THR A 462 44.23 -14.39 -33.08
N LEU A 463 44.32 -15.05 -31.92
CA LEU A 463 43.47 -16.22 -31.61
C LEU A 463 41.98 -15.89 -31.67
N ARG A 464 41.57 -14.74 -31.12
CA ARG A 464 40.17 -14.31 -31.11
C ARG A 464 39.62 -14.05 -32.52
N GLN A 465 40.43 -13.52 -33.44
CA GLN A 465 40.02 -13.30 -34.84
C GLN A 465 39.82 -14.60 -35.62
N MET A 466 40.46 -15.68 -35.18
CA MET A 466 40.31 -17.01 -35.78
C MET A 466 39.13 -17.80 -35.22
N ALA A 467 38.61 -17.39 -34.07
CA ALA A 467 37.45 -18.02 -33.46
C ALA A 467 36.18 -17.70 -34.27
N ALA A 468 35.42 -18.74 -34.60
CA ALA A 468 34.13 -18.63 -35.29
C ALA A 468 33.08 -19.50 -34.60
N GLY A 469 31.81 -19.12 -34.74
CA GLY A 469 30.68 -19.85 -34.17
C GLY A 469 30.81 -20.03 -32.65
N ASP A 470 30.76 -21.27 -32.20
CA ASP A 470 30.78 -21.65 -30.78
C ASP A 470 32.21 -22.01 -30.28
N THR A 471 33.24 -21.42 -30.88
CA THR A 471 34.64 -21.61 -30.46
C THR A 471 34.92 -20.86 -29.17
N LEU A 472 35.53 -21.53 -28.19
CA LEU A 472 36.02 -20.91 -26.96
C LEU A 472 37.52 -20.62 -27.05
N VAL A 473 37.94 -19.43 -26.63
CA VAL A 473 39.36 -19.03 -26.56
C VAL A 473 39.66 -18.53 -25.16
N THR A 474 40.71 -19.07 -24.54
CA THR A 474 41.10 -18.77 -23.15
C THR A 474 42.59 -18.53 -23.03
N ARG A 475 42.97 -17.75 -22.02
CA ARG A 475 44.32 -17.81 -21.44
C ARG A 475 44.26 -18.73 -20.22
N LEU A 476 45.08 -19.78 -20.21
CA LEU A 476 45.13 -20.73 -19.10
C LEU A 476 45.98 -20.20 -17.93
N GLY A 477 47.03 -19.43 -18.25
CA GLY A 477 47.94 -18.76 -17.32
C GLY A 477 49.30 -18.50 -17.99
N GLY A 478 50.06 -17.50 -17.54
CA GLY A 478 51.38 -17.20 -18.12
C GLY A 478 51.32 -16.95 -19.63
N GLU A 479 52.15 -17.66 -20.40
CA GLU A 479 52.14 -17.69 -21.88
C GLU A 479 51.24 -18.75 -22.51
N GLU A 480 50.45 -19.49 -21.72
CA GLU A 480 49.62 -20.60 -22.20
C GLU A 480 48.19 -20.15 -22.55
N PHE A 481 47.76 -20.54 -23.74
CA PHE A 481 46.42 -20.31 -24.28
C PHE A 481 45.76 -21.64 -24.66
N ALA A 482 44.43 -21.65 -24.73
CA ALA A 482 43.71 -22.77 -25.33
C ALA A 482 42.57 -22.30 -26.22
N VAL A 483 42.31 -23.11 -27.25
CA VAL A 483 41.19 -22.95 -28.18
C VAL A 483 40.41 -24.25 -28.21
N LEU A 484 39.10 -24.17 -28.05
CA LEU A 484 38.20 -25.31 -28.11
C LEU A 484 37.15 -25.08 -29.20
N ALA A 485 37.00 -26.03 -30.12
CA ALA A 485 36.01 -26.00 -31.18
C ALA A 485 35.33 -27.37 -31.34
N SER A 486 34.15 -27.41 -31.96
CA SER A 486 33.51 -28.67 -32.34
C SER A 486 34.40 -29.44 -33.33
N ALA A 487 34.51 -30.76 -33.19
CA ALA A 487 35.24 -31.60 -34.14
C ALA A 487 34.59 -31.65 -35.53
N ASP A 488 33.30 -31.31 -35.65
CA ASP A 488 32.60 -31.20 -36.93
C ASP A 488 33.00 -29.93 -37.69
N HIS A 489 33.46 -28.91 -36.96
CA HIS A 489 33.92 -27.63 -37.50
C HIS A 489 35.25 -27.25 -36.83
N PRO A 490 36.32 -28.05 -37.01
CA PRO A 490 37.56 -27.85 -36.28
C PRO A 490 38.29 -26.62 -36.81
N ILE A 491 39.00 -25.92 -35.93
CA ILE A 491 39.95 -24.90 -36.36
C ILE A 491 41.24 -25.60 -36.78
N ASP A 492 41.69 -25.31 -38.00
CA ASP A 492 42.95 -25.85 -38.49
C ASP A 492 44.13 -25.27 -37.69
N ALA A 493 44.79 -26.14 -36.92
CA ALA A 493 45.92 -25.80 -36.07
C ALA A 493 47.13 -25.27 -36.88
N GLU A 494 47.35 -25.74 -38.10
CA GLU A 494 48.48 -25.27 -38.93
C GLU A 494 48.21 -23.86 -39.46
N ARG A 495 46.97 -23.60 -39.86
CA ARG A 495 46.51 -22.26 -40.20
C ARG A 495 46.60 -21.32 -38.99
N MET A 496 46.26 -21.82 -37.79
CA MET A 496 46.39 -21.06 -36.53
C MET A 496 47.83 -20.69 -36.24
N LEU A 497 48.74 -21.66 -36.31
CA LEU A 497 50.17 -21.43 -36.14
C LEU A 497 50.71 -20.42 -37.16
N THR A 498 50.33 -20.56 -38.43
CA THR A 498 50.74 -19.64 -39.50
C THR A 498 50.26 -18.21 -39.25
N ALA A 499 49.03 -18.04 -38.77
CA ALA A 499 48.49 -16.73 -38.43
C ALA A 499 49.23 -16.10 -37.24
N LEU A 500 49.52 -16.89 -36.19
CA LEU A 500 50.28 -16.43 -35.02
C LEU A 500 51.72 -16.02 -35.40
N ARG A 501 52.37 -16.81 -36.25
CA ARG A 501 53.72 -16.52 -36.77
C ARG A 501 53.79 -15.24 -37.60
N ARG A 502 52.71 -14.93 -38.34
CA ARG A 502 52.62 -13.73 -39.19
C ARG A 502 52.04 -12.52 -38.47
N ALA A 503 51.54 -12.68 -37.26
CA ALA A 503 50.94 -11.58 -36.51
C ALA A 503 52.00 -10.52 -36.21
N PRO A 504 51.76 -9.24 -36.53
CA PRO A 504 52.74 -8.20 -36.27
C PRO A 504 52.90 -8.03 -34.76
N MET A 505 54.07 -8.32 -34.22
CA MET A 505 54.38 -8.11 -32.79
C MET A 505 55.02 -6.74 -32.55
N PRO A 506 55.12 -6.29 -31.30
CA PRO A 506 55.83 -5.06 -30.96
C PRO A 506 57.28 -5.10 -31.43
N PHE A 507 57.79 -3.95 -31.88
CA PHE A 507 59.20 -3.76 -32.27
C PHE A 507 59.70 -4.74 -33.36
N ASP A 508 58.79 -5.17 -34.26
CA ASP A 508 59.07 -6.10 -35.35
C ASP A 508 59.67 -7.46 -34.91
N LEU A 509 59.42 -7.84 -33.65
CA LEU A 509 59.82 -9.14 -33.13
C LEU A 509 59.08 -10.27 -33.85
N SER A 510 59.77 -11.34 -34.21
CA SER A 510 59.11 -12.57 -34.66
C SER A 510 58.94 -13.51 -33.46
N VAL A 511 57.70 -13.83 -33.10
CA VAL A 511 57.40 -14.85 -32.08
C VAL A 511 56.78 -16.07 -32.73
N THR A 512 57.14 -17.25 -32.24
CA THR A 512 56.55 -18.52 -32.67
C THR A 512 55.75 -19.13 -31.52
N ALA A 513 54.96 -20.16 -31.82
CA ALA A 513 54.25 -20.91 -30.81
C ALA A 513 54.31 -22.41 -31.12
N SER A 514 54.23 -23.21 -30.08
CA SER A 514 54.02 -24.64 -30.20
C SER A 514 52.55 -24.96 -29.92
N ILE A 515 51.94 -25.87 -30.69
CA ILE A 515 50.53 -26.24 -30.53
C ILE A 515 50.40 -27.75 -30.35
N GLY A 516 49.80 -28.15 -29.23
CA GLY A 516 49.32 -29.52 -29.00
C GLY A 516 47.83 -29.61 -29.26
N THR A 517 47.41 -30.52 -30.15
CA THR A 517 45.99 -30.70 -30.52
C THR A 517 45.51 -32.08 -30.13
N CYS A 518 44.30 -32.20 -29.58
CA CYS A 518 43.64 -33.48 -29.36
C CYS A 518 42.13 -33.38 -29.62
N VAL A 519 41.52 -34.49 -30.04
CA VAL A 519 40.08 -34.59 -30.30
C VAL A 519 39.47 -35.63 -29.37
N GLY A 520 38.33 -35.31 -28.75
CA GLY A 520 37.66 -36.22 -27.84
C GLY A 520 36.35 -35.70 -27.26
N PRO A 521 35.62 -36.53 -26.48
CA PRO A 521 34.42 -36.08 -25.78
C PRO A 521 34.77 -35.05 -24.69
N LEU A 522 33.80 -34.22 -24.32
CA LEU A 522 33.96 -33.20 -23.29
C LEU A 522 32.68 -32.99 -22.45
N THR A 523 31.92 -34.06 -22.25
CA THR A 523 30.69 -34.02 -21.45
C THR A 523 30.95 -34.00 -19.95
N THR A 524 32.09 -34.56 -19.49
CA THR A 524 32.44 -34.66 -18.07
C THR A 524 33.81 -34.08 -17.73
N GLU A 525 34.05 -33.81 -16.44
CA GLU A 525 35.36 -33.33 -15.95
C GLU A 525 36.48 -34.38 -16.14
N ALA A 526 36.14 -35.68 -16.07
CA ALA A 526 37.10 -36.75 -16.32
C ALA A 526 37.58 -36.75 -17.78
N GLU A 527 36.66 -36.54 -18.72
CA GLU A 527 36.97 -36.40 -20.14
C GLU A 527 37.81 -35.17 -20.42
N TRP A 528 37.50 -34.02 -19.78
CA TRP A 528 38.36 -32.83 -19.85
C TRP A 528 39.80 -33.14 -19.42
N LYS A 529 39.99 -33.82 -18.28
CA LYS A 529 41.33 -34.16 -17.78
C LYS A 529 42.11 -35.02 -18.78
N LEU A 530 41.45 -35.98 -19.43
CA LEU A 530 42.06 -36.85 -20.44
C LEU A 530 42.40 -36.09 -21.73
N LEU A 531 41.47 -35.28 -22.21
CA LEU A 531 41.64 -34.47 -23.42
C LEU A 531 42.76 -33.44 -23.24
N TYR A 532 42.75 -32.72 -22.11
CA TYR A 532 43.80 -31.77 -21.73
C TYR A 532 45.16 -32.45 -21.65
N ARG A 533 45.28 -33.57 -20.93
CA ARG A 533 46.55 -34.30 -20.79
C ARG A 533 47.10 -34.78 -22.14
N SER A 534 46.22 -35.20 -23.05
CA SER A 534 46.61 -35.67 -24.37
C SER A 534 47.08 -34.52 -25.28
N ALA A 535 46.40 -33.37 -25.22
CA ALA A 535 46.81 -32.16 -25.93
C ALA A 535 48.11 -31.57 -25.35
N ASP A 536 48.25 -31.57 -24.02
CA ASP A 536 49.44 -31.08 -23.31
C ASP A 536 50.67 -31.95 -23.63
N ARG A 537 50.48 -33.28 -23.67
CA ARG A 537 51.57 -34.17 -24.11
C ARG A 537 51.99 -33.89 -25.54
N ALA A 538 51.04 -33.64 -26.44
CA ALA A 538 51.35 -33.28 -27.82
C ALA A 538 52.10 -31.93 -27.89
N LEU A 539 51.71 -30.95 -27.07
CA LEU A 539 52.42 -29.67 -26.97
C LEU A 539 53.87 -29.88 -26.51
N PHE A 540 54.08 -30.72 -25.50
CA PHE A 540 55.42 -31.10 -25.05
C PHE A 540 56.25 -31.72 -26.19
N ASP A 541 55.66 -32.65 -26.95
CA ASP A 541 56.32 -33.29 -28.09
C ASP A 541 56.61 -32.28 -29.23
N ALA A 542 55.77 -31.25 -29.39
CA ALA A 542 56.02 -30.15 -30.34
C ALA A 542 57.23 -29.31 -29.91
N LYS A 543 57.31 -28.95 -28.62
CA LYS A 543 58.46 -28.23 -28.04
C LYS A 543 59.75 -29.05 -28.15
N ALA A 544 59.71 -30.33 -27.82
CA ALA A 544 60.86 -31.23 -27.88
C ALA A 544 61.37 -31.47 -29.32
N ALA A 545 60.47 -31.47 -30.30
CA ALA A 545 60.84 -31.63 -31.70
C ALA A 545 61.41 -30.36 -32.37
N GLY A 546 61.64 -29.29 -31.61
CA GLY A 546 62.24 -28.06 -32.11
C GLY A 546 61.27 -26.89 -32.27
N ARG A 547 60.11 -26.90 -31.58
CA ARG A 547 59.17 -25.77 -31.48
C ARG A 547 58.56 -25.31 -32.82
N ASP A 548 57.77 -24.23 -32.82
CA ASP A 548 57.14 -23.63 -34.00
C ASP A 548 56.38 -24.64 -34.89
N ARG A 549 55.60 -25.53 -34.26
CA ARG A 549 54.89 -26.62 -34.95
C ARG A 549 53.66 -27.10 -34.22
N VAL A 550 52.81 -27.80 -34.97
CA VAL A 550 51.68 -28.54 -34.43
C VAL A 550 52.06 -30.01 -34.20
N ARG A 551 51.62 -30.57 -33.08
CA ARG A 551 51.56 -32.02 -32.87
C ARG A 551 50.16 -32.44 -32.46
N ARG A 552 49.76 -33.63 -32.89
CA ARG A 552 48.46 -34.23 -32.56
C ARG A 552 48.66 -35.33 -31.53
N GLY A 553 47.96 -35.22 -30.41
CA GLY A 553 47.85 -36.27 -29.40
C GLY A 553 46.72 -37.23 -29.75
N GLN A 554 46.88 -38.50 -29.38
CA GLN A 554 45.82 -39.49 -29.44
C GLN A 554 45.27 -39.71 -28.04
N MET A 555 43.94 -39.65 -27.87
CA MET A 555 43.32 -40.15 -26.66
C MET A 555 43.52 -41.66 -26.61
N ARG A 556 44.38 -42.13 -25.71
CA ARG A 556 44.38 -43.54 -25.32
C ARG A 556 43.25 -43.74 -24.34
N ALA A 557 42.32 -44.65 -24.65
CA ALA A 557 41.33 -45.09 -23.69
C ALA A 557 42.06 -45.53 -22.41
N LEU A 558 41.62 -45.04 -21.25
CA LEU A 558 41.98 -45.68 -19.99
C LEU A 558 41.54 -47.14 -20.13
N ALA A 559 42.50 -48.08 -20.06
CA ALA A 559 42.16 -49.48 -19.94
C ALA A 559 41.20 -49.61 -18.74
N ALA A 560 40.03 -50.18 -19.00
CA ALA A 560 38.94 -50.31 -18.04
C ALA A 560 39.33 -51.11 -16.80
#